data_AF-A0A0V1NDS6-F1
#
_entry.id   AF-A0A0V1NDS6-F1
#
_cell.length_a   1.000
_cell.length_b   1.000
_cell.length_c   1.000
_cell.angle_alpha   90.00
_cell.angle_beta   90.00
_cell.angle_gamma   90.00
#
_symmetry.space_group_name_H-M   'P 1'
#
loop_
_entity.id
_entity.type
_entity.pdbx_description
1 polymer ?
#
loop_
_entity_poly.entity_id
_entity_poly.type
_entity_poly.pdbx_seq_one_letter_code
_entity_poly.pdbx_strand_id
1 'polypeptide(L)'
;LRRFKLIVLSLSFLSNITVSQNLKCSGNGAGNEEWVILYKGPTHANGKVLLSTAPGNWAEGAAPLANQAGHSLAGSLTGVVANAQDITFLAYNNVPPAVPNVQTKSNSKGRKFKNSQNI
;
A
#
# COMPACT_ATOMS: atom_id res chain seq x y z
N LEU A 1 39.53 47.70 -16.67
CA LEU A 1 38.91 46.35 -16.73
C LEU A 1 37.54 46.39 -16.06
N ARG A 2 36.45 46.29 -16.83
CA ARG A 2 35.07 46.26 -16.30
C ARG A 2 34.81 44.87 -15.71
N ARG A 3 34.47 44.81 -14.42
CA ARG A 3 34.17 43.56 -13.71
C ARG A 3 32.83 43.02 -14.20
N PHE A 4 32.83 41.89 -14.93
CA PHE A 4 31.63 41.12 -15.22
C PHE A 4 31.13 40.48 -13.93
N LYS A 5 29.91 40.85 -13.52
CA LYS A 5 29.26 40.27 -12.35
C LYS A 5 28.47 39.05 -12.84
N LEU A 6 28.96 37.86 -12.52
CA LEU A 6 28.34 36.58 -12.88
C LEU A 6 27.03 36.43 -12.10
N ILE A 7 25.88 36.54 -12.77
CA ILE A 7 24.57 36.29 -12.17
C ILE A 7 24.36 34.77 -12.16
N VAL A 8 24.57 34.14 -11.01
CA VAL A 8 24.16 32.75 -10.78
C VAL A 8 22.67 32.75 -10.52
N LEU A 9 21.86 32.51 -11.55
CA LEU A 9 20.42 32.36 -11.43
C LEU A 9 20.15 31.02 -10.71
N SER A 10 20.00 31.06 -9.38
CA SER A 10 19.68 29.89 -8.57
C SER A 10 18.30 29.35 -8.95
N LEU A 11 18.27 28.29 -9.74
CA LEU A 11 17.05 27.55 -10.07
C LEU A 11 16.69 26.62 -8.91
N SER A 12 16.38 27.19 -7.75
CA SER A 12 15.82 26.46 -6.59
C SER A 12 14.30 26.62 -6.56
N PHE A 13 13.64 26.34 -7.67
CA PHE A 13 12.19 26.17 -7.75
C PHE A 13 11.95 24.72 -8.19
N LEU A 14 11.88 23.79 -7.24
CA LEU A 14 11.24 22.47 -7.40
C LEU A 14 11.14 21.68 -6.06
N SER A 15 11.21 22.32 -4.89
CA SER A 15 11.12 21.61 -3.59
C SER A 15 9.70 21.23 -3.16
N ASN A 16 8.68 21.42 -4.01
CA ASN A 16 7.30 21.03 -3.71
C ASN A 16 6.88 19.80 -4.51
N ILE A 17 7.66 18.71 -4.43
CA ILE A 17 7.08 17.38 -4.60
C ILE A 17 6.44 17.03 -3.25
N THR A 18 5.24 17.55 -3.00
CA THR A 18 4.38 16.97 -1.96
C THR A 18 3.92 15.63 -2.49
N VAL A 19 4.63 14.54 -2.16
CA VAL A 19 4.10 13.19 -2.31
C VAL A 19 2.96 13.05 -1.29
N SER A 20 1.75 13.52 -1.63
CA SER A 20 0.56 13.21 -0.86
C SER A 20 0.10 11.81 -1.25
N GLN A 21 0.67 10.79 -0.60
CA GLN A 21 0.28 9.38 -0.74
C GLN A 21 0.22 8.71 0.63
N ASN A 22 -0.66 9.17 1.53
CA ASN A 22 -0.75 8.59 2.88
C ASN A 22 -1.60 7.28 2.94
N LEU A 23 -1.44 6.40 1.93
CA LEU A 23 -1.88 5.01 2.02
C LEU A 23 -0.63 4.16 2.19
N LYS A 24 -0.25 3.94 3.45
CA LYS A 24 0.95 3.18 3.80
C LYS A 24 0.63 1.70 3.91
N CYS A 25 1.56 0.85 3.51
CA CYS A 25 1.48 -0.57 3.85
C CYS A 25 1.70 -0.72 5.35
N SER A 26 1.00 -1.68 5.95
CA SER A 26 1.26 -2.06 7.34
C SER A 26 2.12 -3.32 7.38
N GLY A 27 3.15 -3.33 8.22
CA GLY A 27 3.94 -4.52 8.55
C GLY A 27 3.15 -5.52 9.39
N ASN A 28 3.75 -6.14 10.41
CA ASN A 28 3.03 -7.07 11.31
C ASN A 28 2.03 -6.35 12.26
N GLY A 29 1.04 -5.65 11.70
CA GLY A 29 -0.12 -5.10 12.42
C GLY A 29 0.03 -3.69 12.99
N ALA A 30 1.17 -3.01 12.85
CA ALA A 30 1.33 -1.65 13.39
C ALA A 30 2.42 -0.78 12.71
N GLY A 31 3.47 -1.39 12.14
CA GLY A 31 4.54 -0.64 11.49
C GLY A 31 4.10 -0.07 10.14
N ASN A 32 4.35 1.21 9.90
CA ASN A 32 4.20 1.80 8.57
C ASN A 32 5.40 1.40 7.71
N GLU A 33 5.12 0.82 6.56
CA GLU A 33 6.11 0.32 5.61
C GLU A 33 5.86 0.93 4.23
N GLU A 34 6.93 1.17 3.47
CA GLU A 34 6.84 1.62 2.09
C GLU A 34 6.26 0.51 1.20
N TRP A 35 6.72 -0.72 1.42
CA TRP A 35 6.22 -1.92 0.78
C TRP A 35 6.27 -3.10 1.75
N VAL A 36 5.38 -4.06 1.54
CA VAL A 36 5.33 -5.30 2.30
C VAL A 36 5.02 -6.44 1.33
N ILE A 37 5.77 -7.52 1.44
CA ILE A 37 5.46 -8.77 0.74
C ILE A 37 4.98 -9.78 1.76
N LEU A 38 3.83 -10.39 1.48
CA LEU A 38 3.24 -11.44 2.30
C LEU A 38 3.16 -12.71 1.47
N TYR A 39 3.71 -13.79 2.00
CA TYR A 39 3.61 -15.12 1.41
C TYR A 39 2.86 -16.06 2.34
N LYS A 40 1.77 -16.67 1.87
CA LYS A 40 1.05 -17.71 2.61
C LYS A 40 1.37 -19.07 2.01
N GLY A 41 1.94 -19.97 2.82
CA GLY A 41 2.13 -21.35 2.40
C GLY A 41 0.79 -22.07 2.16
N PRO A 42 0.78 -23.14 1.34
CA PRO A 42 -0.37 -24.06 1.28
C PRO A 42 -0.63 -24.59 2.70
N THR A 43 -1.90 -24.76 3.08
CA THR A 43 -2.36 -25.25 4.41
C THR A 43 -1.94 -24.46 5.66
N HIS A 44 -1.12 -23.41 5.54
CA HIS A 44 -0.74 -22.56 6.69
C HIS A 44 -1.76 -21.43 6.90
N ALA A 45 -2.18 -21.23 8.15
CA ALA A 45 -3.09 -20.14 8.52
C ALA A 45 -2.36 -18.78 8.54
N ASN A 46 -1.10 -18.79 9.02
CA ASN A 46 -0.21 -17.64 9.02
C ASN A 46 0.59 -17.57 7.72
N GLY A 47 1.00 -16.37 7.34
CA GLY A 47 2.00 -16.17 6.28
C GLY A 47 3.37 -15.83 6.86
N LYS A 48 4.36 -15.68 5.98
CA LYS A 48 5.62 -14.98 6.26
C LYS A 48 5.55 -13.59 5.65
N VAL A 49 6.20 -12.63 6.29
CA VAL A 49 6.24 -11.23 5.87
C VAL A 49 7.65 -10.76 5.61
N LEU A 50 7.84 -9.98 4.55
CA LEU A 50 9.05 -9.23 4.25
C LEU A 50 8.72 -7.75 4.27
N LEU A 51 9.49 -6.99 5.06
CA LEU A 51 9.25 -5.58 5.32
C LEU A 51 10.26 -4.71 4.57
N SER A 52 9.83 -3.52 4.14
CA SER A 52 10.72 -2.55 3.49
C SER A 52 11.88 -2.12 4.37
N THR A 53 11.66 -2.06 5.69
CA THR A 53 12.67 -1.71 6.70
C THR A 53 13.66 -2.84 7.01
N ALA A 54 13.36 -4.09 6.60
CA ALA A 54 14.18 -5.26 6.85
C ALA A 54 14.28 -6.16 5.60
N PRO A 55 14.83 -5.65 4.48
CA PRO A 55 14.92 -6.41 3.24
C PRO A 55 15.80 -7.65 3.42
N GLY A 56 15.39 -8.77 2.82
CA GLY A 56 16.05 -10.07 2.94
C GLY A 56 15.66 -10.91 4.16
N ASN A 57 15.02 -10.33 5.18
CA ASN A 57 14.68 -11.04 6.42
C ASN A 57 13.18 -11.36 6.48
N TRP A 58 12.81 -12.57 6.08
CA TRP A 58 11.46 -13.07 6.24
C TRP A 58 11.14 -13.30 7.72
N ALA A 59 10.16 -12.57 8.24
CA ALA A 59 9.61 -12.78 9.58
C ALA A 59 8.34 -13.62 9.53
N GLU A 60 8.03 -14.29 10.63
CA GLU A 60 6.72 -14.94 10.79
C GLU A 60 5.60 -13.89 10.85
N GLY A 61 4.48 -14.17 10.20
CA GLY A 61 3.29 -13.32 10.26
C GLY A 61 2.68 -13.36 11.66
N ALA A 62 2.35 -12.18 12.19
CA ALA A 62 1.92 -12.04 13.58
C ALA A 62 0.56 -12.69 13.91
N ALA A 63 -0.29 -12.93 12.90
CA ALA A 63 -1.59 -13.57 13.08
C ALA A 63 -2.03 -14.36 11.83
N PRO A 64 -2.99 -15.31 11.97
CA PRO A 64 -3.67 -15.95 10.86
C PRO A 64 -4.27 -14.93 9.89
N LEU A 65 -4.15 -15.17 8.58
CA LEU A 65 -4.65 -14.24 7.56
C LEU A 65 -6.18 -14.21 7.41
N ALA A 66 -6.88 -15.14 8.07
CA ALA A 66 -8.32 -15.14 8.17
C ALA A 66 -8.84 -14.24 9.30
N ASN A 67 -7.96 -13.80 10.21
CA ASN A 67 -8.35 -12.90 11.29
C ASN A 67 -8.61 -11.50 10.72
N GLN A 68 -9.47 -10.74 11.40
CA GLN A 68 -9.80 -9.38 10.97
C GLN A 68 -8.65 -8.37 11.18
N ALA A 69 -7.66 -8.71 12.02
CA ALA A 69 -6.58 -7.81 12.41
C ALA A 69 -5.30 -8.58 12.77
N GLY A 70 -4.22 -7.84 13.06
CA GLY A 70 -2.96 -8.39 13.58
C GLY A 70 -1.96 -8.85 12.53
N HIS A 71 -2.18 -8.55 11.24
CA HIS A 71 -1.27 -8.88 10.16
C HIS A 71 -1.24 -7.78 9.08
N SER A 72 -0.22 -7.81 8.22
CA SER A 72 0.06 -6.78 7.20
C SER A 72 -1.06 -6.57 6.20
N LEU A 73 -1.70 -7.65 5.75
CA LEU A 73 -2.85 -7.57 4.88
C LEU A 73 -4.00 -6.80 5.55
N ALA A 74 -4.39 -7.11 6.79
CA ALA A 74 -5.47 -6.41 7.48
C ALA A 74 -5.13 -4.94 7.72
N GLY A 75 -3.91 -4.65 8.20
CA GLY A 75 -3.46 -3.28 8.45
C GLY A 75 -3.51 -2.41 7.20
N SER A 76 -3.09 -2.95 6.04
CA SER A 76 -3.14 -2.25 4.75
C SER A 76 -4.57 -2.02 4.22
N LEU A 77 -5.58 -2.65 4.83
CA LEU A 77 -6.99 -2.59 4.41
C LEU A 77 -7.88 -1.88 5.45
N THR A 78 -7.32 -1.39 6.56
CA THR A 78 -8.06 -0.81 7.70
C THR A 78 -9.10 0.21 7.25
N GLY A 79 -8.72 1.17 6.39
CA GLY A 79 -9.64 2.19 5.89
C GLY A 79 -10.76 1.69 4.97
N VAL A 80 -10.54 0.58 4.27
CA VAL A 80 -11.57 -0.07 3.44
C VAL A 80 -12.60 -0.78 4.29
N VAL A 81 -12.10 -1.57 5.26
CA VAL A 81 -12.96 -2.37 6.13
C VAL A 81 -13.77 -1.47 7.07
N ALA A 82 -13.17 -0.35 7.50
CA ALA A 82 -13.85 0.66 8.31
C ALA A 82 -14.74 1.63 7.49
N ASN A 83 -14.83 1.47 6.16
CA ASN A 83 -15.58 2.35 5.26
C ASN A 83 -15.26 3.86 5.48
N ALA A 84 -13.98 4.19 5.57
CA ALA A 84 -13.54 5.57 5.80
C ALA A 84 -13.86 6.46 4.59
N GLN A 85 -14.48 7.62 4.83
CA GLN A 85 -15.01 8.48 3.76
C GLN A 85 -13.93 9.06 2.82
N ASP A 86 -12.70 9.22 3.30
CA ASP A 86 -11.61 9.81 2.51
C ASP A 86 -10.84 8.80 1.64
N ILE A 87 -11.20 7.51 1.71
CA ILE A 87 -10.50 6.43 1.01
C ILE A 87 -11.35 5.94 -0.16
N THR A 88 -10.86 6.16 -1.37
CA THR A 88 -11.43 5.60 -2.59
C THR A 88 -10.57 4.45 -3.09
N PHE A 89 -11.20 3.40 -3.63
CA PHE A 89 -10.47 2.27 -4.17
C PHE A 89 -11.19 1.60 -5.34
N LEU A 90 -10.39 0.99 -6.22
CA LEU A 90 -10.86 0.07 -7.24
C LEU A 90 -10.51 -1.35 -6.80
N ALA A 91 -11.49 -2.25 -6.77
CA ALA A 91 -11.27 -3.67 -6.55
C ALA A 91 -11.50 -4.46 -7.84
N TYR A 92 -10.65 -5.44 -8.11
CA TYR A 92 -10.84 -6.41 -9.19
C TYR A 92 -10.86 -7.83 -8.64
N ASN A 93 -11.82 -8.62 -9.10
CA ASN A 93 -11.99 -10.02 -8.75
C ASN A 93 -12.65 -10.75 -9.91
N ASN A 94 -12.25 -11.99 -10.13
CA ASN A 94 -12.82 -12.85 -11.16
C ASN A 94 -14.23 -13.32 -10.85
N VAL A 95 -14.57 -13.42 -9.55
CA VAL A 95 -15.91 -13.68 -9.04
C VAL A 95 -16.15 -12.66 -7.92
N PRO A 96 -16.61 -11.44 -8.26
CA PRO A 96 -16.81 -10.39 -7.28
C PRO A 96 -17.88 -10.82 -6.24
N PRO A 97 -17.59 -10.69 -4.93
CA PRO A 97 -18.60 -10.89 -3.91
C PRO A 97 -19.70 -9.82 -4.10
N ALA A 98 -20.96 -10.22 -3.89
CA ALA A 98 -22.15 -9.38 -4.04
C ALA A 98 -22.54 -8.94 -5.47
N VAL A 99 -21.86 -9.41 -6.52
CA VAL A 99 -22.32 -9.23 -7.91
C VAL A 99 -22.43 -10.60 -8.59
N PRO A 100 -23.59 -11.28 -8.48
CA PRO A 100 -23.78 -12.60 -9.06
C PRO A 100 -23.70 -12.57 -10.60
N ASN A 101 -23.39 -13.71 -11.21
CA ASN A 101 -23.33 -13.91 -12.66
C ASN A 101 -22.22 -13.14 -13.42
N VAL A 102 -21.27 -12.53 -12.70
CA VAL A 102 -20.07 -11.95 -13.31
C VAL A 102 -18.89 -12.90 -13.11
N GLN A 103 -18.36 -13.43 -14.20
CA GLN A 103 -17.14 -14.24 -14.20
C GLN A 103 -16.19 -13.76 -15.31
N THR A 104 -14.92 -13.54 -14.96
CA THR A 104 -13.87 -13.20 -15.92
C THR A 104 -12.83 -14.32 -16.04
N LYS A 105 -12.02 -14.32 -17.11
CA LYS A 105 -11.03 -15.37 -17.40
C LYS A 105 -9.80 -15.35 -16.48
N SER A 106 -9.41 -14.18 -15.96
CA SER A 106 -8.28 -14.06 -15.03
C SER A 106 -8.67 -14.64 -13.67
N ASN A 107 -7.75 -15.22 -12.91
CA ASN A 107 -7.99 -15.66 -11.53
C ASN A 107 -7.37 -14.72 -10.48
N SER A 108 -6.64 -13.70 -10.94
CA SER A 108 -5.98 -12.72 -10.08
C SER A 108 -6.99 -11.77 -9.44
N LYS A 109 -6.70 -11.37 -8.20
CA LYS A 109 -7.51 -10.45 -7.40
C LYS A 109 -6.63 -9.31 -6.89
N GLY A 110 -7.22 -8.17 -6.60
CA GLY A 110 -6.49 -7.09 -5.96
C GLY A 110 -7.26 -5.80 -5.87
N ARG A 111 -6.63 -4.79 -5.28
CA ARG A 111 -7.18 -3.46 -5.06
C ARG A 111 -6.16 -2.39 -5.37
N LYS A 112 -6.61 -1.22 -5.82
CA LYS A 112 -5.80 -0.01 -5.98
C LYS A 112 -6.44 1.11 -5.18
N PHE A 113 -5.65 1.77 -4.34
CA PHE A 113 -6.10 2.84 -3.46
C PHE A 113 -5.78 4.21 -4.03
N LYS A 114 -6.67 5.17 -3.77
CA LYS A 114 -6.46 6.59 -4.04
C LYS A 114 -7.01 7.40 -2.86
N ASN A 115 -6.22 8.36 -2.39
CA ASN A 115 -6.70 9.34 -1.41
C ASN A 115 -7.43 10.45 -2.17
N SER A 116 -8.63 10.83 -1.71
CA SER A 116 -9.47 11.85 -2.35
C SER A 116 -9.04 13.30 -2.05
N GLN A 117 -7.95 13.52 -1.32
CA GLN A 117 -7.48 14.84 -0.89
C GLN A 117 -6.68 15.61 -1.97
N ASN A 118 -6.92 15.36 -3.26
CA ASN A 118 -6.43 16.15 -4.41
C ASN A 118 -7.17 15.73 -5.69
N ILE A 119 -8.38 16.25 -5.88
CA ILE A 119 -9.01 16.42 -7.20
C ILE A 119 -9.17 17.92 -7.42
#